data_AF-A0ABC9AFJ9-F1
#
_entry.id   AF-A0ABC9AFJ9-F1
#
_cell.length_a   1.000
_cell.length_b   1.000
_cell.length_c   1.000
_cell.angle_alpha   90.00
_cell.angle_beta   90.00
_cell.angle_gamma   90.00
#
_symmetry.space_group_name_H-M   'P 1'
#
loop_
_entity.id
_entity.type
_entity.pdbx_description
1 polymer ?
#
loop_
_entity_poly.entity_id
_entity_poly.type
_entity_poly.pdbx_seq_one_letter_code
_entity_poly.pdbx_strand_id
1 'polypeptide(L)'
;MSMPEAGQAAERDERRRDDYEQQQARVLMALMQSFCAARYRKADNTPCPIVQGLYLGSVGAALNKDALKSLNITHILIVARSLSPAFPAEFNYKKIEVLDSPDTDMLKHFDECFSFIDEGIRSGGNVLVHCFAGRSRSVTIVVAYLMKKHQMSLESALSLIRSKRPQVAPNEGFISQLENFEKSLQGTENGIFAEINVVCQ
;
A
#
# COMPACT_ATOMS: atom_id res chain seq x y z
N MET A 1 -28.77 9.85 -51.20
CA MET A 1 -29.60 9.29 -50.11
C MET A 1 -28.65 8.56 -49.17
N SER A 2 -28.39 9.15 -48.01
CA SER A 2 -27.37 8.70 -47.08
C SER A 2 -28.01 7.80 -46.02
N MET A 3 -27.57 6.56 -45.91
CA MET A 3 -27.91 5.67 -44.79
C MET A 3 -26.64 5.38 -43.99
N PRO A 4 -26.62 5.77 -42.69
CA PRO A 4 -25.90 4.97 -41.70
C PRO A 4 -26.59 5.01 -40.32
N GLU A 5 -27.79 4.44 -40.16
CA GLU A 5 -28.45 4.37 -38.83
C GLU A 5 -28.19 3.05 -38.09
N ALA A 6 -28.01 1.93 -38.81
CA ALA A 6 -27.87 0.61 -38.19
C ALA A 6 -26.57 0.43 -37.37
N GLY A 7 -25.44 0.99 -37.84
CA GLY A 7 -24.16 0.90 -37.15
C GLY A 7 -24.13 1.69 -35.82
N GLN A 8 -24.81 2.84 -35.77
CA GLN A 8 -24.87 3.67 -34.57
C GLN A 8 -25.73 3.06 -33.46
N ALA A 9 -26.77 2.29 -33.84
CA ALA A 9 -27.63 1.59 -32.89
C ALA A 9 -26.90 0.41 -32.22
N ALA A 10 -26.15 -0.38 -32.99
CA ALA A 10 -25.39 -1.52 -32.47
C ALA A 10 -24.29 -1.08 -31.47
N GLU A 11 -23.52 -0.05 -31.81
CA GLU A 11 -22.50 0.50 -30.90
C GLU A 11 -23.10 1.08 -29.60
N ARG A 12 -24.29 1.69 -29.66
CA ARG A 12 -24.97 2.18 -28.46
C ARG A 12 -25.43 1.04 -27.56
N ASP A 13 -25.79 -0.10 -28.13
CA ASP A 13 -26.25 -1.27 -27.40
C ASP A 13 -25.10 -2.10 -26.81
N GLU A 14 -23.95 -2.14 -27.49
CA GLU A 14 -22.70 -2.65 -26.93
C GLU A 14 -22.22 -1.77 -25.77
N ARG A 15 -22.15 -0.44 -25.95
CA ARG A 15 -21.80 0.49 -24.86
C ARG A 15 -22.71 0.34 -23.63
N ARG A 16 -24.02 0.18 -23.84
CA ARG A 16 -24.97 -0.05 -22.72
C ARG A 16 -24.76 -1.38 -22.01
N ARG A 17 -24.37 -2.43 -22.74
CA ARG A 17 -24.00 -3.73 -22.15
C ARG A 17 -22.71 -3.62 -21.35
N ASP A 18 -21.68 -2.98 -21.90
CA ASP A 18 -20.40 -2.74 -21.21
C ASP A 18 -20.61 -1.94 -19.91
N ASP A 19 -21.43 -0.88 -19.96
CA ASP A 19 -21.76 -0.07 -18.78
C ASP A 19 -22.50 -0.90 -17.71
N TYR A 20 -23.42 -1.77 -18.13
CA TYR A 20 -24.16 -2.65 -17.22
C TYR A 20 -23.25 -3.69 -16.58
N GLU A 21 -22.39 -4.36 -17.36
CA GLU A 21 -21.42 -5.33 -16.86
C GLU A 21 -20.40 -4.67 -15.91
N GLN A 22 -19.90 -3.47 -16.26
CA GLN A 22 -19.05 -2.69 -15.36
C GLN A 22 -19.77 -2.31 -14.06
N GLN A 23 -21.04 -1.93 -14.14
CA GLN A 23 -21.84 -1.60 -12.97
C GLN A 23 -22.09 -2.83 -12.09
N GLN A 24 -22.42 -3.98 -12.68
CA GLN A 24 -22.55 -5.25 -11.96
C GLN A 24 -21.24 -5.66 -11.28
N ALA A 25 -20.11 -5.54 -11.99
CA ALA A 25 -18.79 -5.82 -11.44
C ALA A 25 -18.47 -4.90 -10.24
N ARG A 26 -18.81 -3.60 -10.31
CA ARG A 26 -18.65 -2.66 -9.18
C ARG A 26 -19.48 -3.06 -7.97
N VAL A 27 -20.75 -3.43 -8.17
CA VAL A 27 -21.63 -3.86 -7.07
C VAL A 27 -21.12 -5.16 -6.44
N LEU A 28 -20.73 -6.15 -7.26
CA LEU A 28 -20.16 -7.41 -6.76
C LEU A 28 -18.88 -7.15 -5.97
N MET A 29 -17.98 -6.31 -6.48
CA MET A 29 -16.75 -5.94 -5.79
C MET A 29 -17.03 -5.23 -4.46
N ALA A 30 -18.02 -4.33 -4.40
CA ALA A 30 -18.41 -3.68 -3.16
C ALA A 30 -18.98 -4.67 -2.13
N LEU A 31 -19.79 -5.65 -2.57
CA LEU A 31 -20.31 -6.71 -1.70
C LEU A 31 -19.19 -7.64 -1.19
N MET A 32 -18.29 -8.07 -2.08
CA MET A 32 -17.12 -8.87 -1.71
C MET A 32 -16.22 -8.12 -0.73
N GLN A 33 -16.01 -6.82 -0.96
CA GLN A 33 -15.25 -5.97 -0.05
C GLN A 33 -15.93 -5.86 1.31
N SER A 34 -17.25 -5.69 1.34
CA SER A 34 -18.02 -5.61 2.58
C SER A 34 -17.94 -6.90 3.39
N PHE A 35 -18.12 -8.06 2.73
CA PHE A 35 -18.01 -9.36 3.38
C PHE A 35 -16.60 -9.62 3.91
N CYS A 36 -15.58 -9.38 3.08
CA CYS A 36 -14.19 -9.53 3.48
C CYS A 36 -13.81 -8.55 4.59
N ALA A 37 -14.28 -7.31 4.54
CA ALA A 37 -14.04 -6.33 5.61
C ALA A 37 -14.67 -6.78 6.93
N ALA A 38 -15.87 -7.37 6.90
CA ALA A 38 -16.48 -7.96 8.10
C ALA A 38 -15.63 -9.10 8.68
N ARG A 39 -15.07 -9.95 7.81
CA ARG A 39 -14.12 -11.01 8.21
C ARG A 39 -12.85 -10.42 8.84
N TYR A 40 -12.22 -9.43 8.19
CA TYR A 40 -11.01 -8.79 8.74
C TYR A 40 -11.29 -8.05 10.04
N ARG A 41 -12.44 -7.38 10.19
CA ARG A 41 -12.83 -6.74 11.45
C ARG A 41 -12.95 -7.73 12.62
N LYS A 42 -13.21 -9.02 12.34
CA LYS A 42 -13.21 -10.06 13.37
C LYS A 42 -11.82 -10.69 13.59
N ALA A 43 -11.08 -10.95 12.51
CA ALA A 43 -9.87 -11.77 12.57
C ALA A 43 -8.55 -10.98 12.61
N ASP A 44 -8.54 -9.70 12.23
CA ASP A 44 -7.34 -8.89 12.03
C ASP A 44 -7.66 -7.40 12.22
N ASN A 45 -8.10 -7.05 13.43
CA ASN A 45 -8.64 -5.73 13.77
C ASN A 45 -7.72 -4.88 14.64
N THR A 46 -6.48 -5.32 14.86
CA THR A 46 -5.50 -4.59 15.66
C THR A 46 -4.27 -4.32 14.79
N PRO A 47 -3.82 -3.07 14.66
CA PRO A 47 -2.57 -2.73 14.00
C PRO A 47 -1.40 -3.54 14.57
N CYS A 48 -0.61 -4.17 13.71
CA CYS A 48 0.54 -4.97 14.10
C CYS A 48 1.80 -4.07 14.21
N PRO A 49 2.45 -3.95 15.39
CA PRO A 49 3.64 -3.11 15.55
C PRO A 49 4.85 -3.74 14.85
N ILE A 50 5.48 -3.02 13.92
CA ILE A 50 6.64 -3.52 13.17
C ILE A 50 7.95 -3.01 13.76
N VAL A 51 8.08 -1.70 13.90
CA VAL A 51 9.16 -1.03 14.64
C VAL A 51 8.55 0.15 15.39
N GLN A 52 9.36 0.84 16.21
CA GLN A 52 8.88 2.02 16.93
C GLN A 52 8.22 3.00 15.95
N GLY A 53 6.99 3.43 16.25
CA GLY A 53 6.26 4.38 15.41
C GLY A 53 5.52 3.79 14.20
N LEU A 54 5.83 2.55 13.77
CA LEU A 54 5.33 1.99 12.51
C LEU A 54 4.52 0.71 12.72
N TYR A 55 3.28 0.74 12.23
CA TYR A 55 2.34 -0.35 12.28
C TYR A 55 1.90 -0.79 10.88
N LEU A 56 1.58 -2.08 10.75
CA LEU A 56 1.07 -2.71 9.54
C LEU A 56 -0.30 -3.34 9.82
N GLY A 57 -1.23 -3.25 8.88
CA GLY A 57 -2.56 -3.86 9.07
C GLY A 57 -3.36 -4.11 7.79
N SER A 58 -4.55 -4.67 7.99
CA SER A 58 -5.60 -4.78 6.97
C SER A 58 -6.65 -3.68 7.14
N VAL A 59 -7.69 -3.74 6.30
CA VAL A 59 -8.90 -2.92 6.47
C VAL A 59 -9.56 -3.13 7.84
N GLY A 60 -9.44 -4.32 8.44
CA GLY A 60 -9.98 -4.60 9.77
C GLY A 60 -9.33 -3.72 10.84
N ALA A 61 -8.00 -3.63 10.82
CA ALA A 61 -7.22 -2.79 11.73
C ALA A 61 -7.51 -1.29 11.53
N ALA A 62 -7.64 -0.85 10.27
CA ALA A 62 -7.98 0.54 9.94
C ALA A 62 -9.42 0.93 10.34
N LEU A 63 -10.32 -0.04 10.50
CA LEU A 63 -11.71 0.18 10.92
C LEU A 63 -11.91 0.15 12.44
N ASN A 64 -10.87 -0.16 13.22
CA ASN A 64 -10.94 -0.24 14.69
C ASN A 64 -10.44 1.08 15.32
N LYS A 65 -11.32 2.08 15.39
CA LYS A 65 -10.99 3.41 15.91
C LYS A 65 -10.38 3.38 17.31
N ASP A 66 -10.93 2.56 18.20
CA ASP A 66 -10.47 2.47 19.58
C ASP A 66 -9.03 1.94 19.66
N ALA A 67 -8.72 0.90 18.88
CA ALA A 67 -7.35 0.41 18.75
C ALA A 67 -6.42 1.49 18.17
N LEU A 68 -6.83 2.19 17.12
CA LEU A 68 -6.04 3.28 16.53
C LEU A 68 -5.70 4.36 17.56
N LYS A 69 -6.69 4.83 18.32
CA LYS A 69 -6.49 5.85 19.36
C LYS A 69 -5.62 5.33 20.51
N SER A 70 -5.87 4.11 21.00
CA SER A 70 -5.10 3.50 22.09
C SER A 70 -3.62 3.31 21.75
N LEU A 71 -3.32 3.09 20.46
CA LEU A 71 -1.96 2.94 19.94
C LEU A 71 -1.35 4.28 19.53
N ASN A 72 -1.97 5.43 19.86
CA ASN A 72 -1.51 6.76 19.45
C ASN A 72 -1.25 6.86 17.93
N ILE A 73 -2.05 6.16 17.11
CA ILE A 73 -1.96 6.29 15.65
C ILE A 73 -2.57 7.64 15.28
N THR A 74 -1.81 8.44 14.54
CA THR A 74 -2.21 9.78 14.08
C THR A 74 -2.23 9.84 12.56
N HIS A 75 -1.43 9.00 11.89
CA HIS A 75 -1.28 8.97 10.44
C HIS A 75 -1.63 7.60 9.89
N ILE A 76 -2.39 7.57 8.79
CA ILE A 76 -2.83 6.32 8.16
C ILE A 76 -2.55 6.39 6.65
N LEU A 77 -1.64 5.51 6.21
CA LEU A 77 -1.27 5.34 4.81
C LEU A 77 -2.07 4.18 4.20
N ILE A 78 -2.95 4.52 3.25
CA ILE A 78 -3.78 3.57 2.53
C ILE A 78 -3.09 3.22 1.21
N VAL A 79 -2.74 1.94 1.02
CA VAL A 79 -2.09 1.45 -0.20
C VAL A 79 -3.06 0.53 -0.94
N ALA A 80 -4.13 1.11 -1.46
CA ALA A 80 -5.17 0.41 -2.24
C ALA A 80 -6.09 1.40 -2.97
N ARG A 81 -6.32 1.17 -4.27
CA ARG A 81 -7.31 1.94 -5.05
C ARG A 81 -8.72 1.90 -4.46
N SER A 82 -9.15 0.72 -4.01
CA SER A 82 -10.54 0.45 -3.64
C SER A 82 -10.93 0.82 -2.20
N LEU A 83 -10.05 1.50 -1.46
CA LEU A 83 -10.30 1.86 -0.06
C LEU A 83 -10.39 3.38 0.09
N SER A 84 -11.13 3.81 1.11
CA SER A 84 -11.26 5.22 1.49
C SER A 84 -10.95 5.39 2.97
N PRO A 85 -10.53 6.59 3.42
CA PRO A 85 -10.37 6.91 4.83
C PRO A 85 -11.63 6.57 5.64
N ALA A 86 -11.46 5.80 6.72
CA ALA A 86 -12.56 5.41 7.59
C ALA A 86 -13.01 6.55 8.52
N PHE A 87 -12.05 7.37 8.98
CA PHE A 87 -12.27 8.41 9.98
C PHE A 87 -11.53 9.71 9.60
N PRO A 88 -11.86 10.32 8.44
CA PRO A 88 -11.08 11.41 7.85
C PRO A 88 -10.97 12.68 8.72
N ALA A 89 -11.88 12.87 9.68
CA ALA A 89 -11.84 14.00 10.61
C ALA A 89 -10.91 13.77 11.82
N GLU A 90 -10.36 12.57 12.01
CA GLU A 90 -9.67 12.18 13.25
C GLU A 90 -8.21 11.79 13.07
N PHE A 91 -7.79 11.48 11.84
CA PHE A 91 -6.44 11.06 11.51
C PHE A 91 -6.01 11.75 10.23
N ASN A 92 -4.69 11.92 10.07
CA ASN A 92 -4.10 12.36 8.82
C ASN A 92 -4.01 11.16 7.87
N TYR A 93 -4.48 11.33 6.64
CA TYR A 93 -4.48 10.27 5.64
C TYR A 93 -3.62 10.63 4.44
N LYS A 94 -2.92 9.62 3.93
CA LYS A 94 -2.41 9.59 2.55
C LYS A 94 -2.92 8.33 1.88
N LYS A 95 -3.37 8.44 0.63
CA LYS A 95 -3.84 7.32 -0.17
C LYS A 95 -3.00 7.18 -1.42
N ILE A 96 -2.54 5.96 -1.68
CA ILE A 96 -1.83 5.53 -2.87
C ILE A 96 -2.75 4.60 -3.66
N GLU A 97 -3.17 5.02 -4.84
CA GLU A 97 -4.21 4.35 -5.64
C GLU A 97 -3.67 3.23 -6.53
N VAL A 98 -3.22 2.16 -5.90
CA VAL A 98 -2.57 1.03 -6.57
C VAL A 98 -3.40 -0.26 -6.51
N LEU A 99 -3.26 -1.07 -7.56
CA LEU A 99 -3.77 -2.43 -7.63
C LEU A 99 -2.76 -3.42 -7.01
N ASP A 100 -3.23 -4.61 -6.69
CA ASP A 100 -2.37 -5.71 -6.22
C ASP A 100 -2.00 -6.61 -7.40
N SER A 101 -1.36 -6.02 -8.41
CA SER A 101 -0.94 -6.71 -9.62
C SER A 101 0.59 -6.68 -9.73
N PRO A 102 1.23 -7.76 -10.23
CA PRO A 102 2.66 -7.77 -10.55
C PRO A 102 3.10 -6.61 -11.47
N ASP A 103 2.21 -6.15 -12.35
CA ASP A 103 2.48 -5.06 -13.31
C ASP A 103 2.40 -3.66 -12.68
N THR A 104 1.98 -3.56 -11.42
CA THR A 104 1.85 -2.25 -10.76
C THR A 104 3.22 -1.72 -10.38
N ASP A 105 3.61 -0.57 -10.93
CA ASP A 105 4.81 0.16 -10.50
C ASP A 105 4.59 0.80 -9.11
N MET A 106 5.13 0.13 -8.09
CA MET A 106 5.09 0.55 -6.69
C MET A 106 6.29 1.45 -6.34
N LEU A 107 7.42 1.31 -7.05
CA LEU A 107 8.67 2.03 -6.77
C LEU A 107 8.48 3.55 -6.81
N LYS A 108 7.73 4.07 -7.78
CA LYS A 108 7.49 5.52 -7.93
C LYS A 108 6.79 6.17 -6.73
N HIS A 109 6.16 5.37 -5.86
CA HIS A 109 5.43 5.85 -4.69
C HIS A 109 6.25 5.78 -3.39
N PHE A 110 7.46 5.21 -3.42
CA PHE A 110 8.26 4.97 -2.22
C PHE A 110 8.57 6.26 -1.47
N ASP A 111 9.11 7.27 -2.14
CA ASP A 111 9.54 8.50 -1.46
C ASP A 111 8.37 9.27 -0.81
N GLU A 112 7.22 9.35 -1.48
CA GLU A 112 6.04 9.99 -0.88
C GLU A 112 5.46 9.19 0.29
N CYS A 113 5.57 7.85 0.26
CA CYS A 113 5.15 6.99 1.37
C CYS A 113 6.09 7.14 2.57
N PHE A 114 7.40 7.13 2.32
CA PHE A 114 8.41 7.26 3.36
C PHE A 114 8.34 8.61 4.04
N SER A 115 8.15 9.68 3.26
CA SER A 115 7.99 11.04 3.79
C SER A 115 6.78 11.14 4.73
N PHE A 116 5.65 10.52 4.36
CA PHE A 116 4.45 10.49 5.20
C PHE A 116 4.64 9.64 6.47
N ILE A 117 5.36 8.52 6.39
CA ILE A 117 5.71 7.71 7.56
C ILE A 117 6.61 8.51 8.51
N ASP A 118 7.67 9.12 8.00
CA ASP A 118 8.61 9.93 8.79
C ASP A 118 7.92 11.14 9.42
N GLU A 119 7.01 11.80 8.71
CA GLU A 119 6.20 12.91 9.23
C GLU A 119 5.37 12.49 10.45
N GLY A 120 4.65 11.38 10.35
CA GLY A 120 3.79 10.92 11.44
C GLY A 120 4.57 10.53 12.69
N ILE A 121 5.70 9.84 12.50
CA ILE A 121 6.60 9.44 13.60
C ILE A 121 7.24 10.68 14.25
N ARG A 122 7.78 11.60 13.43
CA ARG A 122 8.44 12.83 13.92
C ARG A 122 7.49 13.77 14.67
N SER A 123 6.20 13.73 14.34
CA SER A 123 5.15 14.51 15.01
C SER A 123 4.73 13.93 16.36
N GLY A 124 5.41 12.88 16.86
CA GLY A 124 5.12 12.24 18.14
C GLY A 124 3.95 11.25 18.10
N GLY A 125 3.48 10.90 16.90
CA GLY A 125 2.43 9.90 16.71
C GLY A 125 2.95 8.61 16.08
N ASN A 126 2.04 7.65 15.90
CA ASN A 126 2.31 6.41 15.22
C ASN A 126 1.62 6.37 13.85
N VAL A 127 2.16 5.57 12.93
CA VAL A 127 1.69 5.45 11.55
C VAL A 127 1.17 4.04 11.31
N LEU A 128 -0.04 3.93 10.80
CA LEU A 128 -0.56 2.68 10.24
C LEU A 128 -0.40 2.68 8.73
N VAL A 129 0.33 1.71 8.18
CA VAL A 129 0.33 1.40 6.75
C VAL A 129 -0.58 0.19 6.52
N HIS A 130 -1.61 0.34 5.69
CA HIS A 130 -2.53 -0.76 5.41
C HIS A 130 -2.97 -0.81 3.95
N CYS A 131 -3.34 -2.01 3.52
CA CYS A 131 -4.08 -2.22 2.30
C CYS A 131 -5.39 -2.95 2.64
N PHE A 132 -5.94 -3.71 1.69
CA PHE A 132 -7.16 -4.48 1.96
C PHE A 132 -6.92 -5.60 2.97
N ALA A 133 -5.98 -6.50 2.67
CA ALA A 133 -5.68 -7.68 3.51
C ALA A 133 -4.47 -7.51 4.43
N GLY A 134 -3.66 -6.47 4.23
CA GLY A 134 -2.39 -6.30 4.93
C GLY A 134 -1.39 -7.42 4.63
N ARG A 135 -1.33 -7.89 3.38
CA ARG A 135 -0.48 -9.03 2.95
C ARG A 135 0.55 -8.68 1.88
N SER A 136 0.17 -7.86 0.89
CA SER A 136 1.01 -7.56 -0.28
C SER A 136 1.36 -6.07 -0.35
N ARG A 137 0.56 -5.23 -1.02
CA ARG A 137 0.82 -3.77 -1.20
C ARG A 137 1.39 -3.02 0.02
N SER A 138 0.72 -3.09 1.18
CA SER A 138 1.20 -2.39 2.38
C SER A 138 2.47 -3.01 2.96
N VAL A 139 2.66 -4.33 2.80
CA VAL A 139 3.90 -5.01 3.18
C VAL A 139 5.04 -4.51 2.31
N THR A 140 4.85 -4.39 0.99
CA THR A 140 5.84 -3.86 0.06
C THR A 140 6.36 -2.50 0.51
N ILE A 141 5.47 -1.56 0.86
CA ILE A 141 5.86 -0.23 1.36
C ILE A 141 6.64 -0.32 2.67
N VAL A 142 6.19 -1.14 3.62
CA VAL A 142 6.86 -1.28 4.93
C VAL A 142 8.24 -1.93 4.76
N VAL A 143 8.38 -2.96 3.92
CA VAL A 143 9.66 -3.59 3.61
C VAL A 143 10.62 -2.57 3.01
N ALA A 144 10.19 -1.84 1.98
CA ALA A 144 11.03 -0.83 1.33
C ALA A 144 11.45 0.28 2.30
N TYR A 145 10.54 0.70 3.20
CA TYR A 145 10.85 1.69 4.23
C TYR A 145 11.90 1.17 5.20
N LEU A 146 11.78 -0.09 5.67
CA LEU A 146 12.78 -0.70 6.55
C LEU A 146 14.15 -0.82 5.87
N MET A 147 14.18 -1.20 4.58
CA MET A 147 15.41 -1.26 3.82
C MET A 147 16.09 0.11 3.74
N LYS A 148 15.36 1.17 3.37
CA LYS A 148 15.91 2.52 3.25
C LYS A 148 16.29 3.14 4.60
N LYS A 149 15.39 3.07 5.58
CA LYS A 149 15.53 3.77 6.87
C LYS A 149 16.47 3.06 7.84
N HIS A 150 16.43 1.74 7.86
CA HIS A 150 17.15 0.90 8.82
C HIS A 150 18.27 0.08 8.17
N GLN A 151 18.62 0.35 6.90
CA GLN A 151 19.65 -0.37 6.15
C GLN A 151 19.49 -1.91 6.21
N MET A 152 18.25 -2.38 6.23
CA MET A 152 17.97 -3.81 6.25
C MET A 152 18.05 -4.38 4.84
N SER A 153 18.56 -5.61 4.69
CA SER A 153 18.34 -6.36 3.46
C SER A 153 16.86 -6.68 3.26
N LEU A 154 16.45 -6.94 2.02
CA LEU A 154 15.10 -7.39 1.68
C LEU A 154 14.72 -8.63 2.51
N GLU A 155 15.62 -9.60 2.58
CA GLU A 155 15.43 -10.82 3.38
C GLU A 155 15.22 -10.52 4.87
N SER A 156 16.05 -9.65 5.44
CA SER A 156 15.97 -9.28 6.86
C SER A 156 14.67 -8.53 7.17
N ALA A 157 14.29 -7.57 6.32
CA ALA A 157 13.06 -6.80 6.47
C ALA A 157 11.81 -7.71 6.37
N LEU A 158 11.76 -8.60 5.37
CA LEU A 158 10.68 -9.59 5.24
C LEU A 158 10.63 -10.54 6.43
N SER A 159 11.78 -11.00 6.93
CA SER A 159 11.85 -11.91 8.08
C SER A 159 11.37 -11.24 9.36
N LEU A 160 11.75 -9.99 9.61
CA LEU A 160 11.25 -9.19 10.72
C LEU A 160 9.72 -9.09 10.65
N ILE A 161 9.16 -8.70 9.50
CA ILE A 161 7.70 -8.56 9.37
C ILE A 161 7.01 -9.91 9.52
N ARG A 162 7.53 -10.99 8.93
CA ARG A 162 6.98 -12.36 9.06
C ARG A 162 6.92 -12.83 10.51
N SER A 163 7.95 -12.52 11.31
CA SER A 163 7.98 -12.90 12.73
C SER A 163 6.82 -12.31 13.54
N LYS A 164 6.25 -11.18 13.09
CA LYS A 164 5.14 -10.48 13.75
C LYS A 164 3.81 -10.68 13.05
N ARG A 165 3.83 -10.91 11.74
CA ARG A 165 2.67 -11.06 10.87
C ARG A 165 2.91 -12.20 9.86
N PRO A 166 2.71 -13.47 10.23
CA PRO A 166 3.11 -14.62 9.42
C PRO A 166 2.46 -14.70 8.03
N GLN A 167 1.29 -14.09 7.85
CA GLN A 167 0.55 -14.12 6.59
C GLN A 167 1.11 -13.21 5.50
N VAL A 168 2.22 -12.49 5.69
CA VAL A 168 2.76 -11.60 4.64
C VAL A 168 3.18 -12.36 3.38
N ALA A 169 2.81 -11.80 2.23
CA ALA A 169 3.07 -12.35 0.91
C ALA A 169 2.88 -11.25 -0.14
N PRO A 170 3.88 -10.37 -0.36
CA PRO A 170 3.93 -9.53 -1.56
C PRO A 170 3.82 -10.38 -2.82
N ASN A 171 3.14 -9.87 -3.85
CA ASN A 171 3.13 -10.52 -5.14
C ASN A 171 4.54 -10.51 -5.78
N GLU A 172 4.75 -11.38 -6.76
CA GLU A 172 6.04 -11.58 -7.42
C GLU A 172 6.61 -10.31 -8.06
N GLY A 173 5.77 -9.48 -8.69
CA GLY A 173 6.23 -8.22 -9.29
C GLY A 173 6.71 -7.22 -8.24
N PHE A 174 6.07 -7.17 -7.07
CA PHE A 174 6.54 -6.36 -5.95
C PHE A 174 7.83 -6.91 -5.33
N ILE A 175 8.01 -8.23 -5.26
CA ILE A 175 9.29 -8.82 -4.82
C ILE A 175 10.41 -8.40 -5.79
N SER A 176 10.23 -8.54 -7.09
CA SER A 176 11.23 -8.12 -8.08
C SER A 176 11.54 -6.62 -8.00
N GLN A 177 10.54 -5.77 -7.76
CA GLN A 177 10.76 -4.34 -7.53
C GLN A 177 11.59 -4.09 -6.26
N LEU A 178 11.33 -4.80 -5.16
CA LEU A 178 12.10 -4.67 -3.93
C LEU A 178 13.56 -5.14 -4.10
N GLU A 179 13.80 -6.23 -4.84
CA GLU A 179 15.15 -6.70 -5.17
C GLU A 179 15.93 -5.65 -5.98
N ASN A 180 15.26 -5.00 -6.94
CA ASN A 180 15.87 -3.92 -7.72
C ASN A 180 16.14 -2.67 -6.86
N PHE A 181 15.24 -2.36 -5.93
CA PHE A 181 15.43 -1.29 -4.97
C PHE A 181 16.60 -1.56 -4.01
N GLU A 182 16.77 -2.79 -3.54
CA GLU A 182 17.95 -3.17 -2.72
C GLU A 182 19.27 -2.89 -3.44
N LYS A 183 19.36 -3.29 -4.72
CA LYS A 183 20.54 -3.03 -5.56
C LYS A 183 20.82 -1.54 -5.73
N SER A 184 19.78 -0.71 -5.89
CA SER A 184 19.97 0.74 -6.05
C SER A 184 20.45 1.41 -4.77
N LEU A 185 20.05 0.92 -3.59
CA LEU A 185 20.56 1.40 -2.31
C LEU A 185 22.08 1.14 -2.16
N GLN A 186 22.54 -0.05 -2.54
CA GLN A 186 23.98 -0.41 -2.51
C GLN A 186 24.83 0.40 -3.50
N GLY A 187 24.27 0.73 -4.67
CA GLY A 187 24.93 1.62 -5.63
C GLY A 187 25.11 3.05 -5.13
N THR A 188 24.21 3.51 -4.26
CA THR A 188 24.25 4.85 -3.67
C THR A 188 25.32 4.97 -2.59
N GLU A 189 25.53 3.92 -1.78
CA GLU A 189 26.61 3.88 -0.78
C GLU A 189 27.99 3.91 -1.43
N ASN A 190 28.20 3.16 -2.52
CA ASN A 190 29.46 3.16 -3.26
C ASN A 190 29.75 4.49 -3.98
N GLY A 191 28.70 5.24 -4.38
CA GLY A 191 28.84 6.57 -4.99
C GLY A 191 29.28 7.65 -4.00
N ILE A 192 28.81 7.60 -2.75
CA ILE A 192 29.19 8.56 -1.69
C ILE A 192 30.68 8.41 -1.34
N PHE A 193 31.21 7.18 -1.27
CA PHE A 193 32.64 6.96 -1.07
C PHE A 193 33.50 7.39 -2.27
N ALA A 194 32.95 7.33 -3.50
CA ALA A 194 33.65 7.81 -4.68
C ALA A 194 33.75 9.35 -4.72
N GLU A 195 32.70 10.08 -4.33
CA GLU A 195 32.74 11.55 -4.27
C GLU A 195 33.65 12.07 -3.15
N ILE A 196 33.69 11.43 -1.98
CA ILE A 196 34.59 11.81 -0.88
C ILE A 196 36.07 11.66 -1.30
N ASN A 197 36.41 10.64 -2.09
CA ASN A 197 37.77 10.44 -2.59
C ASN A 197 38.19 11.44 -3.68
N VAL A 198 37.24 12.07 -4.38
CA VAL A 198 37.52 13.11 -5.40
C VAL A 198 37.71 14.50 -4.76
N VAL A 199 37.06 14.78 -3.63
CA VAL A 199 37.15 16.08 -2.94
C VAL A 199 38.44 16.21 -2.10
N CYS A 200 39.11 15.09 -1.79
CA CYS A 200 40.33 15.04 -0.98
C CYS A 200 41.65 14.90 -1.79
N GLN A 201 41.66 15.26 -3.08
CA GLN A 201 42.89 15.34 -3.90
C GLN A 201 43.28 16.79 -4.20
#